data_AF-H2C102-F1
#
_entry.id   AF-H2C102-F1
#
_cell.length_a   1.000
_cell.length_b   1.000
_cell.length_c   1.000
_cell.angle_alpha   90.00
_cell.angle_beta   90.00
_cell.angle_gamma   90.00
#
_symmetry.space_group_name_H-M   'P 1'
#
loop_
_entity.id
_entity.type
_entity.pdbx_description
1 polymer ?
#
loop_
_entity_poly.entity_id
_entity_poly.type
_entity_poly.pdbx_seq_one_letter_code
_entity_poly.pdbx_strand_id
1 'polypeptide(L)'
;MAKVHVSAVGTSLLKNSLSDGRVKEEVDRLGLGDWDRLKFDDDRQNKIGSNFNRLEPLLLNYLKGKGKVACAELDSLFSALKKLEHDKKKEEVHVFLYATNTWNSRLAGEVIKSYLDEEGIRSELAIVKTISSEETFYEGIEDLFDKVIYKILKFKEEGNEVYINATPGFKPETAFLTLAGLLAGADLIYYKYQEFNDVVILPSPPIIFSPRYLEWLIRFANCGYTLSEKRAEELGIPVKVLETKNLVERKGEDAYRLKGWVRKMLGLYLPLAAPSSQYKVIVEGEEEKVFNDEREAYEYMEAKRREGKRVRVEVPDKVYFLGT
;
A
#
# COMPACT_ATOMS: atom_id res chain seq x y z
N MET A 1 16.31 -7.78 -18.00
CA MET A 1 14.91 -7.39 -17.76
C MET A 1 14.31 -8.42 -16.84
N ALA A 2 13.85 -8.04 -15.65
CA ALA A 2 13.29 -8.99 -14.70
C ALA A 2 11.79 -9.20 -14.93
N LYS A 3 11.30 -10.38 -14.54
CA LYS A 3 9.88 -10.74 -14.42
C LYS A 3 9.48 -10.60 -12.96
N VAL A 4 8.90 -9.45 -12.61
CA VAL A 4 8.52 -9.12 -11.24
C VAL A 4 7.13 -9.64 -10.92
N HIS A 5 7.00 -10.50 -9.92
CA HIS A 5 5.72 -10.98 -9.40
C HIS A 5 5.39 -10.28 -8.07
N VAL A 6 4.32 -9.49 -8.04
CA VAL A 6 3.86 -8.78 -6.84
C VAL A 6 2.77 -9.61 -6.17
N SER A 7 2.91 -9.88 -4.88
CA SER A 7 1.94 -10.71 -4.15
C SER A 7 1.73 -10.23 -2.72
N ALA A 8 0.46 -10.14 -2.32
CA ALA A 8 0.11 -10.06 -0.91
C ALA A 8 0.55 -11.35 -0.18
N VAL A 9 0.75 -11.23 1.12
CA VAL A 9 1.00 -12.38 2.01
C VAL A 9 -0.20 -12.53 2.94
N GLY A 10 -0.90 -13.65 2.82
CA GLY A 10 -1.89 -14.11 3.79
C GLY A 10 -1.27 -15.09 4.80
N THR A 11 -2.15 -15.76 5.54
CA THR A 11 -1.78 -16.67 6.63
C THR A 11 -2.07 -18.15 6.29
N SER A 12 -2.26 -18.47 5.01
CA SER A 12 -2.58 -19.84 4.58
C SER A 12 -1.47 -20.84 4.93
N LEU A 13 -0.20 -20.41 4.90
CA LEU A 13 0.96 -21.17 5.37
C LEU A 13 0.79 -21.64 6.82
N LEU A 14 0.41 -20.72 7.71
CA LEU A 14 0.25 -20.96 9.14
C LEU A 14 -0.86 -21.99 9.40
N LYS A 15 -1.99 -21.86 8.69
CA LYS A 15 -3.10 -22.81 8.80
C LYS A 15 -2.67 -24.21 8.33
N ASN A 16 -2.03 -24.28 7.16
CA ASN A 16 -1.67 -25.56 6.54
C ASN A 16 -0.56 -26.29 7.30
N SER A 17 0.37 -25.55 7.92
CA SER A 17 1.47 -26.13 8.71
C SER A 17 1.00 -26.89 9.95
N LEU A 18 -0.23 -26.68 10.43
CA LEU A 18 -0.80 -27.46 11.54
C LEU A 18 -1.01 -28.96 11.19
N SER A 19 -0.85 -29.34 9.91
CA SER A 19 -0.76 -30.75 9.50
C SER A 19 0.59 -31.41 9.79
N ASP A 20 1.62 -30.62 10.10
CA ASP A 20 2.93 -31.12 10.55
C ASP A 20 2.95 -31.27 12.07
N GLY A 21 3.31 -32.47 12.55
CA GLY A 21 3.27 -32.78 13.98
C GLY A 21 4.20 -31.92 14.82
N ARG A 22 5.37 -31.53 14.31
CA ARG A 22 6.35 -30.72 15.06
C ARG A 22 5.89 -29.27 15.15
N VAL A 23 5.38 -28.73 14.04
CA VAL A 23 4.80 -27.38 14.03
C VAL A 23 3.59 -27.33 14.96
N LYS A 24 2.69 -28.33 14.87
CA LYS A 24 1.51 -28.40 15.72
C LYS A 24 1.86 -28.47 17.21
N GLU A 25 2.79 -29.33 17.61
CA GLU A 25 3.23 -29.45 19.01
C GLU A 25 3.77 -28.12 19.55
N GLU A 26 4.60 -27.43 18.76
CA GLU A 26 5.16 -26.14 19.12
C GLU A 26 4.08 -25.06 19.28
N VAL A 27 3.18 -24.98 18.31
CA VAL A 27 2.06 -24.03 18.29
C VAL A 27 1.10 -24.29 19.46
N ASP A 28 0.77 -25.54 19.73
CA ASP A 28 -0.09 -25.94 20.85
C ASP A 28 0.56 -25.56 22.19
N ARG A 29 1.88 -25.78 22.35
CA ARG A 29 2.62 -25.38 23.56
C ARG A 29 2.59 -23.87 23.81
N LEU A 30 2.55 -23.06 22.76
CA LEU A 30 2.44 -21.60 22.85
C LEU A 30 0.98 -21.12 23.01
N GLY A 31 -0.01 -22.00 22.84
CA GLY A 31 -1.43 -21.67 22.86
C GLY A 31 -1.84 -20.87 21.62
N LEU A 32 -1.35 -21.28 20.45
CA LEU A 32 -1.46 -20.57 19.16
C LEU A 32 -2.26 -21.38 18.10
N GLY A 33 -3.14 -22.30 18.51
CA GLY A 33 -3.82 -23.24 17.60
C GLY A 33 -4.64 -22.61 16.45
N ASP A 34 -4.98 -21.33 16.55
CA ASP A 34 -5.67 -20.50 15.56
C ASP A 34 -4.81 -19.34 15.04
N TRP A 35 -3.46 -19.48 15.06
CA TRP A 35 -2.54 -18.39 14.74
C TRP A 35 -2.69 -17.76 13.34
N ASP A 36 -3.33 -18.48 12.40
CA ASP A 36 -3.66 -17.97 11.06
C ASP A 36 -4.75 -16.88 11.10
N ARG A 37 -5.51 -16.79 12.19
CA ARG A 37 -6.67 -15.90 12.34
C ARG A 37 -6.49 -14.82 13.40
N LEU A 38 -5.31 -14.71 14.01
CA LEU A 38 -5.06 -13.68 15.01
C LEU A 38 -5.25 -12.31 14.40
N LYS A 39 -6.06 -11.50 15.08
CA LYS A 39 -6.22 -10.09 14.78
C LYS A 39 -4.95 -9.33 15.15
N PHE A 40 -4.86 -8.10 14.67
CA PHE A 40 -3.70 -7.24 14.90
C PHE A 40 -3.53 -6.84 16.38
N ASP A 41 -4.62 -6.81 17.14
CA ASP A 41 -4.72 -6.42 18.56
C ASP A 41 -4.74 -7.62 19.52
N ASP A 42 -4.57 -8.84 19.03
CA ASP A 42 -4.52 -10.02 19.87
C ASP A 42 -3.16 -10.13 20.56
N ASP A 43 -3.12 -10.13 21.90
CA ASP A 43 -1.90 -10.24 22.70
C ASP A 43 -1.04 -11.46 22.34
N ARG A 44 -1.66 -12.52 21.79
CA ARG A 44 -0.95 -13.72 21.34
C ARG A 44 -0.05 -13.45 20.13
N GLN A 45 -0.23 -12.35 19.39
CA GLN A 45 0.73 -11.89 18.39
C GLN A 45 2.13 -11.71 19.00
N ASN A 46 2.23 -11.22 20.23
CA ASN A 46 3.52 -11.07 20.92
C ASN A 46 4.21 -12.41 21.17
N LYS A 47 3.45 -13.50 21.36
CA LYS A 47 4.03 -14.84 21.47
C LYS A 47 4.70 -15.28 20.18
N ILE A 48 4.12 -14.93 19.02
CA ILE A 48 4.75 -15.17 17.72
C ILE A 48 6.04 -14.35 17.63
N GLY A 49 5.97 -13.06 17.94
CA GLY A 49 7.14 -12.17 17.92
C GLY A 49 8.29 -12.64 18.82
N SER A 50 8.00 -12.99 20.08
CA SER A 50 9.00 -13.49 21.02
C SER A 50 9.60 -14.85 20.65
N ASN A 51 8.92 -15.63 19.81
CA ASN A 51 9.38 -16.95 19.36
C ASN A 51 9.71 -16.97 17.85
N PHE A 52 9.88 -15.81 17.21
CA PHE A 52 10.03 -15.70 15.75
C PHE A 52 11.17 -16.57 15.21
N ASN A 53 12.36 -16.43 15.79
CA ASN A 53 13.56 -17.19 15.41
C ASN A 53 13.43 -18.71 15.60
N ARG A 54 12.44 -19.15 16.39
CA ARG A 54 12.13 -20.56 16.60
C ARG A 54 11.07 -21.07 15.63
N LEU A 55 10.05 -20.26 15.38
CA LEU A 55 8.92 -20.60 14.51
C LEU A 55 9.31 -20.55 13.01
N GLU A 56 10.13 -19.58 12.61
CA GLU A 56 10.54 -19.40 11.21
C GLU A 56 11.26 -20.65 10.65
N PRO A 57 12.31 -21.21 11.27
CA PRO A 57 12.96 -22.41 10.74
C PRO A 57 12.05 -23.64 10.74
N LEU A 58 11.11 -23.75 11.69
CA LEU A 58 10.13 -24.83 11.72
C LEU A 58 9.18 -24.76 10.52
N LEU A 59 8.67 -23.57 10.23
CA LEU A 59 7.81 -23.34 9.07
C LEU A 59 8.58 -23.50 7.76
N LEU A 60 9.82 -23.05 7.69
CA LEU A 60 10.67 -23.22 6.51
C LEU A 60 10.92 -24.72 6.22
N ASN A 61 11.18 -25.53 7.25
CA ASN A 61 11.32 -26.98 7.11
C ASN A 61 10.01 -27.65 6.66
N TYR A 62 8.88 -27.25 7.22
CA TYR A 62 7.56 -27.71 6.75
C TYR A 62 7.37 -27.40 5.27
N LEU A 63 7.67 -26.16 4.88
CA LEU A 63 7.51 -25.69 3.51
C LEU A 63 8.42 -26.46 2.54
N LYS A 64 9.69 -26.70 2.90
CA LYS A 64 10.61 -27.56 2.11
C LYS A 64 10.08 -28.97 1.92
N GLY A 65 9.48 -29.57 2.96
CA GLY A 65 8.89 -30.91 2.87
C GLY A 65 7.62 -30.97 2.04
N LYS A 66 6.80 -29.90 2.06
CA LYS A 66 5.50 -29.85 1.39
C LYS A 66 5.56 -29.28 -0.03
N GLY A 67 6.55 -28.44 -0.33
CA GLY A 67 6.72 -27.70 -1.57
C GLY A 67 5.65 -26.62 -1.77
N LYS A 68 5.41 -26.24 -3.04
CA LYS A 68 4.54 -25.11 -3.40
C LYS A 68 3.10 -25.18 -2.85
N VAL A 69 2.55 -26.36 -2.58
CA VAL A 69 1.19 -26.53 -2.05
C VAL A 69 1.07 -26.22 -0.55
N ALA A 70 2.18 -25.83 0.10
CA ALA A 70 2.20 -25.40 1.49
C ALA A 70 1.34 -24.16 1.75
N CYS A 71 1.23 -23.25 0.78
CA CYS A 71 0.44 -22.02 0.91
C CYS A 71 -0.07 -21.53 -0.45
N ALA A 72 -1.12 -20.70 -0.41
CA ALA A 72 -1.76 -20.16 -1.61
C ALA A 72 -0.80 -19.28 -2.43
N GLU A 73 0.08 -18.54 -1.76
CA GLU A 73 1.07 -17.65 -2.35
C GLU A 73 2.02 -18.42 -3.27
N LEU A 74 2.65 -19.49 -2.76
CA LEU A 74 3.59 -20.29 -3.54
C LEU A 74 2.89 -21.13 -4.60
N ASP A 75 1.72 -21.71 -4.27
CA ASP A 75 1.01 -22.53 -5.24
C ASP A 75 0.55 -21.72 -6.45
N SER A 76 0.02 -20.52 -6.23
CA SER A 76 -0.34 -19.59 -7.31
C SER A 76 0.88 -19.06 -8.05
N LEU A 77 1.94 -18.64 -7.36
CA LEU A 77 3.18 -18.15 -7.96
C LEU A 77 3.82 -19.20 -8.87
N PHE A 78 4.14 -20.39 -8.35
CA PHE A 78 4.81 -21.42 -9.16
C PHE A 78 3.93 -21.94 -10.31
N SER A 79 2.60 -21.95 -10.13
CA SER A 79 1.68 -22.29 -11.22
C SER A 79 1.70 -21.22 -12.32
N ALA A 80 1.77 -19.94 -11.94
CA ALA A 80 1.88 -18.82 -12.89
C ALA A 80 3.24 -18.81 -13.59
N LEU A 81 4.34 -19.03 -12.87
CA LEU A 81 5.69 -19.13 -13.44
C LEU A 81 5.74 -20.19 -14.54
N LYS A 82 5.15 -21.37 -14.30
CA LYS A 82 5.04 -22.42 -15.31
C LYS A 82 4.17 -22.00 -16.50
N LYS A 83 3.00 -21.40 -16.25
CA LYS A 83 2.06 -20.99 -17.31
C LYS A 83 2.66 -19.91 -18.22
N LEU A 84 3.44 -19.01 -17.65
CA LEU A 84 4.11 -17.89 -18.33
C LEU A 84 5.52 -18.25 -18.81
N GLU A 85 5.96 -19.50 -18.63
CA GLU A 85 7.30 -20.00 -18.95
C GLU A 85 8.47 -19.26 -18.26
N HIS A 86 8.22 -18.59 -17.14
CA HIS A 86 9.23 -17.93 -16.32
C HIS A 86 10.06 -18.93 -15.49
N ASP A 87 9.54 -20.14 -15.26
CA ASP A 87 10.23 -21.20 -14.51
C ASP A 87 11.51 -21.70 -15.19
N LYS A 88 11.61 -21.54 -16.52
CA LYS A 88 12.81 -21.88 -17.31
C LYS A 88 13.98 -20.91 -17.08
N LYS A 89 13.73 -19.77 -16.44
CA LYS A 89 14.70 -18.69 -16.22
C LYS A 89 14.50 -18.05 -14.84
N LYS A 90 14.63 -18.85 -13.78
CA LYS A 90 14.42 -18.42 -12.39
C LYS A 90 15.26 -17.19 -12.01
N GLU A 91 16.44 -17.04 -12.60
CA GLU A 91 17.35 -15.90 -12.41
C GLU A 91 16.80 -14.57 -12.94
N GLU A 92 15.84 -14.60 -13.88
CA GLU A 92 15.11 -13.42 -14.36
C GLU A 92 13.89 -13.11 -13.48
N VAL A 93 13.47 -14.01 -12.58
CA VAL A 93 12.29 -13.83 -11.72
C VAL A 93 12.64 -13.06 -10.47
N HIS A 94 11.81 -12.07 -10.16
CA HIS A 94 11.86 -11.32 -8.92
C HIS A 94 10.50 -11.37 -8.23
N VAL A 95 10.43 -11.72 -6.95
CA VAL A 95 9.17 -11.77 -6.21
C VAL A 95 9.13 -10.66 -5.19
N PHE A 96 8.15 -9.77 -5.32
CA PHE A 96 7.90 -8.71 -4.36
C PHE A 96 6.68 -9.04 -3.52
N LEU A 97 6.93 -9.40 -2.26
CA LEU A 97 5.92 -9.72 -1.27
C LEU A 97 5.58 -8.47 -0.46
N TYR A 98 4.33 -8.37 -0.02
CA TYR A 98 3.98 -7.44 1.04
C TYR A 98 3.07 -8.08 2.09
N ALA A 99 3.33 -7.79 3.36
CA ALA A 99 2.59 -8.32 4.50
C ALA A 99 2.15 -7.19 5.42
N THR A 100 1.02 -7.37 6.11
CA THR A 100 0.58 -6.45 7.15
C THR A 100 1.54 -6.42 8.33
N ASN A 101 1.54 -5.32 9.07
CA ASN A 101 2.31 -5.14 10.29
C ASN A 101 1.72 -5.92 11.48
N THR A 102 1.64 -7.24 11.34
CA THR A 102 1.21 -8.19 12.37
C THR A 102 2.20 -9.35 12.40
N TRP A 103 2.45 -9.92 13.59
CA TRP A 103 3.49 -10.94 13.74
C TRP A 103 3.20 -12.21 12.92
N ASN A 104 1.94 -12.64 12.84
CA ASN A 104 1.55 -13.78 12.01
C ASN A 104 1.80 -13.57 10.51
N SER A 105 1.42 -12.43 9.95
CA SER A 105 1.63 -12.11 8.52
C SER A 105 3.11 -11.90 8.20
N ARG A 106 3.85 -11.21 9.09
CA ARG A 106 5.31 -11.03 8.97
C ARG A 106 6.04 -12.38 8.97
N LEU A 107 5.69 -13.27 9.88
CA LEU A 107 6.28 -14.61 9.95
C LEU A 107 6.01 -15.39 8.66
N ALA A 108 4.78 -15.36 8.14
CA ALA A 108 4.46 -15.99 6.86
C ALA A 108 5.32 -15.42 5.72
N GLY A 109 5.44 -14.09 5.65
CA GLY A 109 6.16 -13.39 4.60
C GLY A 109 7.65 -13.71 4.61
N GLU A 110 8.30 -13.68 5.77
CA GLU A 110 9.72 -13.99 5.89
C GLU A 110 10.00 -15.46 5.55
N VAL A 111 9.17 -16.41 6.00
CA VAL A 111 9.34 -17.82 5.64
C VAL A 111 9.22 -18.05 4.14
N ILE A 112 8.21 -17.43 3.50
CA ILE A 112 8.01 -17.54 2.05
C ILE A 112 9.18 -16.92 1.29
N LYS A 113 9.65 -15.74 1.72
CA LYS A 113 10.83 -15.06 1.17
C LYS A 113 12.08 -15.95 1.27
N SER A 114 12.39 -16.44 2.47
CA SER A 114 13.52 -17.34 2.73
C SER A 114 13.46 -18.61 1.86
N TYR A 115 12.27 -19.20 1.68
CA TYR A 115 12.11 -20.35 0.78
C TYR A 115 12.36 -20.00 -0.69
N LEU A 116 11.85 -18.86 -1.17
CA LEU A 116 12.09 -18.42 -2.56
C LEU A 116 13.57 -18.14 -2.82
N ASP A 117 14.24 -17.48 -1.88
CA ASP A 117 15.68 -17.19 -1.97
C ASP A 117 16.49 -18.50 -2.03
N GLU A 118 16.14 -19.52 -1.25
CA GLU A 118 16.75 -20.86 -1.32
C GLU A 118 16.46 -21.61 -2.64
N GLU A 119 15.30 -21.37 -3.25
CA GLU A 119 14.92 -21.91 -4.56
C GLU A 119 15.59 -21.18 -5.75
N GLY A 120 16.46 -20.20 -5.46
CA GLY A 120 17.20 -19.39 -6.43
C GLY A 120 16.35 -18.28 -7.06
N ILE A 121 15.23 -17.89 -6.45
CA ILE A 121 14.35 -16.83 -6.92
C ILE A 121 14.55 -15.60 -6.04
N ARG A 122 15.00 -14.49 -6.63
CA ARG A 122 15.25 -13.25 -5.88
C ARG A 122 13.95 -12.73 -5.28
N SER A 123 13.87 -12.57 -3.96
CA SER A 123 12.66 -12.07 -3.31
C SER A 123 12.90 -10.89 -2.36
N GLU A 124 11.88 -10.04 -2.18
CA GLU A 124 11.84 -8.95 -1.20
C GLU A 124 10.48 -8.92 -0.49
N LEU A 125 10.47 -8.42 0.76
CA LEU A 125 9.27 -8.29 1.59
C LEU A 125 9.13 -6.84 2.07
N ALA A 126 8.00 -6.21 1.77
CA ALA A 126 7.60 -4.94 2.37
C ALA A 126 6.57 -5.16 3.49
N ILE A 127 6.67 -4.37 4.55
CA ILE A 127 5.68 -4.39 5.64
C ILE A 127 4.78 -3.17 5.53
N VAL A 128 3.48 -3.41 5.36
CA VAL A 128 2.46 -2.36 5.24
C VAL A 128 1.65 -2.19 6.52
N LYS A 129 1.03 -1.02 6.71
CA LYS A 129 0.11 -0.73 7.81
C LYS A 129 -1.04 -1.73 7.81
N THR A 130 -1.49 -2.09 9.01
CA THR A 130 -2.67 -2.95 9.18
C THR A 130 -3.93 -2.11 8.98
N ILE A 131 -4.87 -2.61 8.19
CA ILE A 131 -6.21 -2.06 8.03
C ILE A 131 -7.14 -2.75 9.04
N SER A 132 -7.71 -1.98 9.98
CA SER A 132 -8.57 -2.53 11.06
C SER A 132 -9.88 -1.78 11.27
N SER A 133 -10.05 -0.63 10.64
CA SER A 133 -11.24 0.22 10.71
C SER A 133 -11.43 0.97 9.40
N GLU A 134 -12.57 1.62 9.20
CA GLU A 134 -12.79 2.49 8.04
C GLU A 134 -11.81 3.69 8.01
N GLU A 135 -11.50 4.28 9.17
CA GLU A 135 -10.55 5.38 9.27
C GLU A 135 -9.14 4.93 8.86
N THR A 136 -8.69 3.79 9.39
CA THR A 136 -7.37 3.22 9.07
C THR A 136 -7.31 2.60 7.67
N PHE A 137 -8.45 2.38 7.00
CA PHE A 137 -8.49 1.88 5.63
C PHE A 137 -7.74 2.82 4.68
N TYR A 138 -8.07 4.12 4.69
CA TYR A 138 -7.42 5.08 3.79
C TYR A 138 -5.93 5.27 4.13
N GLU A 139 -5.55 5.21 5.41
CA GLU A 139 -4.14 5.19 5.79
C GLU A 139 -3.40 3.96 5.26
N GLY A 140 -4.06 2.79 5.29
CA GLY A 140 -3.53 1.56 4.70
C GLY A 140 -3.39 1.66 3.18
N ILE A 141 -4.36 2.28 2.49
CA ILE A 141 -4.27 2.58 1.06
C ILE A 141 -3.09 3.51 0.76
N GLU A 142 -2.88 4.56 1.55
CA GLU A 142 -1.74 5.47 1.39
C GLU A 142 -0.40 4.76 1.60
N ASP A 143 -0.31 3.88 2.58
CA ASP A 143 0.91 3.09 2.83
C ASP A 143 1.15 2.02 1.74
N LEU A 144 0.08 1.46 1.15
CA LEU A 144 0.17 0.60 -0.03
C LEU A 144 0.68 1.36 -1.26
N PHE A 145 0.27 2.63 -1.45
CA PHE A 145 0.86 3.46 -2.50
C PHE A 145 2.37 3.61 -2.30
N ASP A 146 2.78 4.02 -1.09
CA ASP A 146 4.17 4.31 -0.78
C ASP A 146 5.07 3.09 -0.89
N LYS A 147 4.61 1.94 -0.38
CA LYS A 147 5.44 0.74 -0.28
C LYS A 147 5.29 -0.19 -1.46
N VAL A 148 4.13 -0.25 -2.09
CA VAL A 148 3.83 -1.23 -3.14
C VAL A 148 3.68 -0.58 -4.51
N ILE A 149 2.78 0.38 -4.67
CA ILE A 149 2.45 0.93 -6.00
C ILE A 149 3.61 1.74 -6.58
N TYR A 150 4.29 2.58 -5.79
CA TYR A 150 5.48 3.28 -6.25
C TYR A 150 6.65 2.34 -6.53
N LYS A 151 6.70 1.18 -5.86
CA LYS A 151 7.70 0.15 -6.19
C LYS A 151 7.39 -0.51 -7.54
N ILE A 152 6.12 -0.74 -7.86
CA ILE A 152 5.68 -1.17 -9.20
C ILE A 152 6.10 -0.14 -10.26
N LEU A 153 5.79 1.15 -10.04
CA LEU A 153 6.18 2.22 -10.97
C LEU A 153 7.69 2.21 -11.22
N LYS A 154 8.50 2.15 -10.15
CA LYS A 154 9.96 2.06 -10.26
C LYS A 154 10.42 0.84 -11.05
N PHE A 155 9.83 -0.35 -10.81
CA PHE A 155 10.17 -1.52 -11.61
C PHE A 155 9.88 -1.33 -13.10
N LYS A 156 8.78 -0.64 -13.44
CA LYS A 156 8.43 -0.30 -14.83
C LYS A 156 9.38 0.72 -15.43
N GLU A 157 9.78 1.75 -14.69
CA GLU A 157 10.78 2.75 -15.12
C GLU A 157 12.16 2.10 -15.37
N GLU A 158 12.51 1.08 -14.60
CA GLU A 158 13.73 0.26 -14.80
C GLU A 158 13.60 -0.74 -15.97
N GLY A 159 12.47 -0.73 -16.68
CA GLY A 159 12.21 -1.57 -17.85
C GLY A 159 11.84 -3.02 -17.53
N ASN A 160 11.42 -3.32 -16.31
CA ASN A 160 10.97 -4.67 -15.92
C ASN A 160 9.51 -4.92 -16.34
N GLU A 161 9.14 -6.20 -16.39
CA GLU A 161 7.74 -6.62 -16.51
C GLU A 161 7.18 -6.95 -15.13
N VAL A 162 5.95 -6.54 -14.87
CA VAL A 162 5.30 -6.64 -13.57
C VAL A 162 3.99 -7.40 -13.70
N TYR A 163 3.87 -8.46 -12.89
CA TYR A 163 2.77 -9.40 -12.84
C TYR A 163 2.16 -9.37 -11.44
N ILE A 164 0.86 -9.10 -11.34
CA ILE A 164 0.17 -9.03 -10.04
C ILE A 164 -0.51 -10.36 -9.76
N ASN A 165 -0.13 -10.98 -8.64
CA ASN A 165 -0.82 -12.14 -8.08
C ASN A 165 -2.04 -11.68 -7.27
N ALA A 166 -3.23 -11.84 -7.84
CA ALA A 166 -4.48 -11.53 -7.17
C ALA A 166 -5.02 -12.69 -6.30
N THR A 167 -4.29 -13.80 -6.18
CA THR A 167 -4.77 -14.98 -5.44
C THR A 167 -4.82 -14.78 -3.92
N PRO A 168 -3.72 -14.34 -3.25
CA PRO A 168 -3.73 -14.08 -1.83
C PRO A 168 -4.22 -12.66 -1.49
N GLY A 169 -4.49 -12.43 -0.21
CA GLY A 169 -4.92 -11.13 0.32
C GLY A 169 -6.43 -10.98 0.49
N PHE A 170 -6.84 -9.91 1.16
CA PHE A 170 -8.25 -9.58 1.33
C PHE A 170 -8.82 -8.93 0.07
N LYS A 171 -10.06 -9.29 -0.29
CA LYS A 171 -10.71 -8.80 -1.53
C LYS A 171 -10.63 -7.28 -1.76
N PRO A 172 -10.87 -6.41 -0.75
CA PRO A 172 -10.75 -4.96 -0.94
C PRO A 172 -9.32 -4.53 -1.29
N GLU A 173 -8.31 -5.11 -0.64
CA GLU A 173 -6.89 -4.83 -0.92
C GLU A 173 -6.50 -5.33 -2.31
N THR A 174 -6.90 -6.54 -2.69
CA THR A 174 -6.64 -7.10 -4.01
C THR A 174 -7.29 -6.27 -5.12
N ALA A 175 -8.51 -5.77 -4.90
CA ALA A 175 -9.20 -4.89 -5.83
C ALA A 175 -8.45 -3.55 -6.01
N PHE A 176 -7.99 -2.96 -4.91
CA PHE A 176 -7.16 -1.76 -4.95
C PHE A 176 -5.83 -2.01 -5.66
N LEU A 177 -5.09 -3.07 -5.29
CA LEU A 177 -3.81 -3.44 -5.89
C LEU A 177 -3.93 -3.63 -7.40
N THR A 178 -4.99 -4.30 -7.85
CA THR A 178 -5.31 -4.50 -9.27
C THR A 178 -5.45 -3.16 -9.98
N LEU A 179 -6.30 -2.26 -9.47
CA LEU A 179 -6.59 -0.98 -10.11
C LEU A 179 -5.37 -0.05 -10.11
N ALA A 180 -4.75 0.15 -8.94
CA ALA A 180 -3.61 1.04 -8.78
C ALA A 180 -2.35 0.49 -9.46
N GLY A 181 -2.16 -0.83 -9.45
CA GLY A 181 -1.06 -1.50 -10.14
C GLY A 181 -1.14 -1.34 -11.66
N LEU A 182 -2.32 -1.50 -12.27
CA LEU A 182 -2.51 -1.23 -13.70
C LEU A 182 -2.29 0.25 -14.05
N LEU A 183 -2.77 1.18 -13.21
CA LEU A 183 -2.51 2.61 -13.39
C LEU A 183 -1.00 2.94 -13.30
N ALA A 184 -0.25 2.20 -12.49
CA ALA A 184 1.21 2.29 -12.38
C ALA A 184 1.98 1.51 -13.46
N GLY A 185 1.28 0.88 -14.41
CA GLY A 185 1.86 0.21 -15.56
C GLY A 185 2.15 -1.28 -15.40
N ALA A 186 1.53 -1.98 -14.44
CA ALA A 186 1.62 -3.44 -14.37
C ALA A 186 1.11 -4.08 -15.67
N ASP A 187 1.77 -5.15 -16.12
CA ASP A 187 1.54 -5.75 -17.43
C ASP A 187 0.37 -6.74 -17.40
N LEU A 188 0.30 -7.59 -16.37
CA LEU A 188 -0.73 -8.62 -16.26
C LEU A 188 -1.15 -8.86 -14.80
N ILE A 189 -2.40 -9.29 -14.65
CA ILE A 189 -2.96 -9.78 -13.38
C ILE A 189 -3.32 -11.24 -13.56
N TYR A 190 -2.94 -12.07 -12.59
CA TYR A 190 -3.30 -13.48 -12.59
C TYR A 190 -3.93 -13.90 -11.26
N TYR A 191 -4.79 -14.91 -11.34
CA TYR A 191 -5.47 -15.50 -10.20
C TYR A 191 -5.50 -17.02 -10.35
N LYS A 192 -5.15 -17.76 -9.30
CA LYS A 192 -5.30 -19.22 -9.28
C LYS A 192 -6.66 -19.59 -8.69
N TYR A 193 -7.52 -20.19 -9.51
CA TYR A 193 -8.79 -20.74 -9.04
C TYR A 193 -8.55 -22.12 -8.40
N GLN A 194 -9.04 -22.30 -7.19
CA GLN A 194 -8.87 -23.54 -6.44
C GLN A 194 -9.77 -24.65 -6.98
N GLU A 195 -10.95 -24.30 -7.48
CA GLU A 195 -12.00 -25.22 -7.93
C GLU A 195 -11.57 -26.07 -9.13
N PHE A 196 -10.80 -25.50 -10.05
CA PHE A 196 -10.26 -26.20 -11.22
C PHE A 196 -8.72 -26.23 -11.26
N ASN A 197 -8.06 -25.78 -10.18
CA ASN A 197 -6.62 -25.85 -9.98
C ASN A 197 -5.78 -25.30 -11.14
N ASP A 198 -6.19 -24.18 -11.73
CA ASP A 198 -5.47 -23.52 -12.82
C ASP A 198 -5.37 -22.00 -12.60
N VAL A 199 -4.33 -21.42 -13.21
CA VAL A 199 -4.09 -19.98 -13.23
C VAL A 199 -4.80 -19.37 -14.42
N VAL A 200 -5.61 -18.35 -14.15
CA VAL A 200 -6.27 -17.52 -15.15
C VAL A 200 -5.58 -16.17 -15.21
N ILE A 201 -5.30 -15.70 -16.42
CA ILE A 201 -4.89 -14.31 -16.65
C ILE A 201 -6.17 -13.48 -16.71
N LEU A 202 -6.35 -12.58 -15.74
CA LEU A 202 -7.51 -11.71 -15.70
C LEU A 202 -7.40 -10.64 -16.79
N PRO A 203 -8.53 -10.11 -17.31
CA PRO A 203 -8.51 -8.98 -18.22
C PRO A 203 -7.70 -7.82 -17.62
N SER A 204 -6.58 -7.49 -18.27
CA SER A 204 -5.60 -6.52 -17.78
C SER A 204 -5.45 -5.38 -18.80
N PRO A 205 -6.52 -4.61 -19.08
CA PRO A 205 -6.43 -3.53 -20.05
C PRO A 205 -5.44 -2.45 -19.55
N PRO A 206 -4.63 -1.86 -20.45
CA PRO A 206 -3.88 -0.67 -20.09
C PRO A 206 -4.88 0.46 -19.80
N ILE A 207 -4.89 0.93 -18.57
CA ILE A 207 -5.80 1.98 -18.11
C ILE A 207 -5.02 3.21 -17.67
N ILE A 208 -5.63 4.36 -17.89
CA ILE A 208 -5.14 5.64 -17.40
C ILE A 208 -6.27 6.36 -16.68
N PHE A 209 -5.91 7.29 -15.80
CA PHE A 209 -6.89 8.19 -15.24
C PHE A 209 -7.52 9.04 -16.35
N SER A 210 -8.84 9.29 -16.27
CA SER A 210 -9.54 10.08 -17.27
C SER A 210 -8.86 11.46 -17.43
N PRO A 211 -8.46 11.88 -18.65
CA PRO A 211 -7.69 13.12 -18.84
C PRO A 211 -8.35 14.35 -18.22
N ARG A 212 -9.68 14.45 -18.34
CA ARG A 212 -10.46 15.56 -17.76
C ARG A 212 -10.38 15.60 -16.24
N TYR A 213 -10.50 14.45 -15.58
CA TYR A 213 -10.39 14.39 -14.13
C TYR A 213 -8.94 14.61 -13.68
N LEU A 214 -7.97 14.04 -14.40
CA LEU A 214 -6.55 14.22 -14.11
C LEU A 214 -6.17 15.70 -14.16
N GLU A 215 -6.63 16.42 -15.18
CA GLU A 215 -6.41 17.86 -15.30
C GLU A 215 -6.97 18.63 -14.10
N TRP A 216 -8.20 18.34 -13.67
CA TRP A 216 -8.78 18.97 -12.48
C TRP A 216 -7.97 18.72 -11.22
N LEU A 217 -7.52 17.48 -11.02
CA LEU A 217 -6.74 17.11 -9.84
C LEU A 217 -5.34 17.72 -9.87
N ILE A 218 -4.69 17.82 -11.03
CA ILE A 218 -3.41 18.51 -11.19
C ILE A 218 -3.57 20.01 -10.94
N ARG A 219 -4.62 20.65 -11.48
CA ARG A 219 -4.92 22.07 -11.19
C ARG A 219 -5.16 22.30 -9.71
N PHE A 220 -5.87 21.37 -9.05
CA PHE A 220 -6.05 21.37 -7.60
C PHE A 220 -4.69 21.34 -6.91
N ALA A 221 -3.89 20.30 -7.16
CA ALA A 221 -2.57 20.10 -6.55
C ALA A 221 -1.62 21.30 -6.75
N ASN A 222 -1.58 21.88 -7.95
CA ASN A 222 -0.72 23.03 -8.26
C ASN A 222 -1.08 24.30 -7.47
N CYS A 223 -2.33 24.43 -7.02
CA CYS A 223 -2.81 25.58 -6.26
C CYS A 223 -2.77 25.35 -4.73
N GLY A 224 -2.61 24.10 -4.30
CA GLY A 224 -2.69 23.68 -2.90
C GLY A 224 -3.58 22.46 -2.73
N TYR A 225 -3.28 21.58 -1.76
CA TYR A 225 -4.16 20.43 -1.48
C TYR A 225 -5.42 20.77 -0.69
N THR A 226 -5.59 22.02 -0.29
CA THR A 226 -6.85 22.54 0.25
C THR A 226 -7.19 23.85 -0.45
N LEU A 227 -8.39 23.97 -1.00
CA LEU A 227 -8.85 25.15 -1.74
C LEU A 227 -10.21 25.60 -1.21
N SER A 228 -10.43 26.92 -1.16
CA SER A 228 -11.78 27.44 -0.94
C SER A 228 -12.68 27.16 -2.15
N GLU A 229 -14.00 27.09 -1.94
CA GLU A 229 -15.00 26.86 -2.99
C GLU A 229 -14.88 27.93 -4.08
N LYS A 230 -14.76 29.21 -3.69
CA LYS A 230 -14.52 30.33 -4.60
C LYS A 230 -13.26 30.14 -5.45
N ARG A 231 -12.14 29.73 -4.83
CA ARG A 231 -10.89 29.54 -5.57
C ARG A 231 -10.99 28.36 -6.54
N ALA A 232 -11.68 27.29 -6.16
CA ALA A 232 -11.92 26.17 -7.05
C ALA A 232 -12.80 26.56 -8.25
N GLU A 233 -13.82 27.41 -8.05
CA GLU A 233 -14.66 27.97 -9.12
C GLU A 233 -13.84 28.82 -10.09
N GLU A 234 -12.99 29.73 -9.59
CA GLU A 234 -12.07 30.53 -10.41
C GLU A 234 -11.16 29.66 -11.31
N LEU A 235 -10.76 28.49 -10.81
CA LEU A 235 -9.91 27.53 -11.53
C LEU A 235 -10.69 26.59 -12.46
N GLY A 236 -12.02 26.68 -12.46
CA GLY A 236 -12.91 25.80 -13.21
C GLY A 236 -12.90 24.34 -12.71
N ILE A 237 -12.62 24.13 -11.42
CA ILE A 237 -12.57 22.81 -10.79
C ILE A 237 -13.95 22.47 -10.20
N PRO A 238 -14.64 21.42 -10.69
CA PRO A 238 -15.97 21.06 -10.19
C PRO A 238 -15.88 20.28 -8.88
N VAL A 239 -15.60 20.95 -7.77
CA VAL A 239 -15.36 20.32 -6.45
C VAL A 239 -16.50 19.43 -5.97
N LYS A 240 -17.76 19.78 -6.25
CA LYS A 240 -18.93 18.93 -5.92
C LYS A 240 -18.91 17.60 -6.68
N VAL A 241 -18.45 17.59 -7.93
CA VAL A 241 -18.27 16.36 -8.71
C VAL A 241 -17.12 15.52 -8.13
N LEU A 242 -16.01 16.14 -7.73
CA LEU A 242 -14.89 15.45 -7.10
C LEU A 242 -15.29 14.86 -5.73
N GLU A 243 -16.11 15.58 -4.96
CA GLU A 243 -16.65 15.16 -3.66
C GLU A 243 -17.57 13.95 -3.81
N THR A 244 -18.50 13.94 -4.78
CA THR A 244 -19.37 12.78 -5.04
C THR A 244 -18.60 11.50 -5.41
N LYS A 245 -17.37 11.65 -5.94
CA LYS A 245 -16.46 10.54 -6.24
C LYS A 245 -15.49 10.23 -5.11
N ASN A 246 -15.66 10.87 -3.96
CA ASN A 246 -14.81 10.70 -2.79
C ASN A 246 -13.32 11.02 -3.06
N LEU A 247 -13.03 11.93 -4.00
CA LEU A 247 -11.67 12.35 -4.34
C LEU A 247 -11.20 13.55 -3.50
N VAL A 248 -12.15 14.37 -3.07
CA VAL A 248 -11.94 15.47 -2.12
C VAL A 248 -12.91 15.31 -0.95
N GLU A 249 -12.65 16.02 0.14
CA GLU A 249 -13.53 16.13 1.30
C GLU A 249 -13.76 17.60 1.64
N ARG A 250 -14.97 17.97 2.06
CA ARG A 250 -15.25 19.31 2.58
C ARG A 250 -14.54 19.51 3.92
N LYS A 251 -13.93 20.67 4.12
CA LYS A 251 -13.30 21.12 5.36
C LYS A 251 -13.87 22.47 5.75
N GLY A 252 -14.48 22.54 6.94
CA GLY A 252 -15.19 23.74 7.37
C GLY A 252 -16.38 24.07 6.46
N GLU A 253 -16.72 25.35 6.39
CA GLU A 253 -17.90 25.83 5.67
C GLU A 253 -17.64 26.07 4.18
N ASP A 254 -16.41 26.42 3.78
CA ASP A 254 -16.12 26.94 2.45
C ASP A 254 -14.86 26.35 1.78
N ALA A 255 -14.29 25.24 2.29
CA ALA A 255 -13.09 24.65 1.72
C ALA A 255 -13.24 23.15 1.38
N TYR A 256 -12.39 22.72 0.45
CA TYR A 256 -12.26 21.35 -0.03
C TYR A 256 -10.81 20.91 0.07
N ARG A 257 -10.57 19.71 0.56
CA ARG A 257 -9.23 19.11 0.69
C ARG A 257 -9.12 17.86 -0.18
N LEU A 258 -8.05 17.77 -0.96
CA LEU A 258 -7.72 16.57 -1.73
C LEU A 258 -7.37 15.43 -0.76
N LYS A 259 -8.00 14.27 -0.91
CA LYS A 259 -7.73 13.13 -0.01
C LYS A 259 -6.30 12.62 -0.17
N GLY A 260 -5.69 12.12 0.90
CA GLY A 260 -4.28 11.73 0.90
C GLY A 260 -3.97 10.65 -0.14
N TRP A 261 -4.77 9.60 -0.23
CA TRP A 261 -4.63 8.58 -1.28
C TRP A 261 -4.72 9.12 -2.72
N VAL A 262 -5.49 10.19 -2.97
CA VAL A 262 -5.56 10.83 -4.29
C VAL A 262 -4.29 11.59 -4.60
N ARG A 263 -3.68 12.22 -3.59
CA ARG A 263 -2.35 12.86 -3.74
C ARG A 263 -1.30 11.81 -4.11
N LYS A 264 -1.33 10.64 -3.47
CA LYS A 264 -0.45 9.52 -3.82
C LYS A 264 -0.70 9.03 -5.25
N MET A 265 -1.95 8.90 -5.66
CA MET A 265 -2.30 8.54 -7.04
C MET A 265 -1.76 9.55 -8.07
N LEU A 266 -1.80 10.87 -7.78
CA LEU A 266 -1.20 11.88 -8.65
C LEU A 266 0.32 11.73 -8.81
N GLY A 267 1.01 11.14 -7.82
CA GLY A 267 2.44 10.81 -7.89
C GLY A 267 2.79 9.78 -8.98
N LEU A 268 1.80 9.11 -9.58
CA LEU A 268 2.02 8.26 -10.76
C LEU A 268 2.17 9.07 -12.06
N TYR A 269 1.66 10.31 -12.08
CA TYR A 269 1.59 11.16 -13.27
C TYR A 269 2.47 12.40 -13.17
N LEU A 270 2.79 12.81 -11.95
CA LEU A 270 3.68 13.93 -11.65
C LEU A 270 5.05 13.36 -11.25
N PRO A 271 6.17 13.92 -11.74
CA PRO A 271 7.47 13.53 -11.22
C PRO A 271 7.46 13.72 -9.70
N LEU A 272 8.05 12.77 -8.96
CA LEU A 272 8.27 12.87 -7.52
C LEU A 272 9.14 14.11 -7.23
N ALA A 273 8.56 15.31 -7.23
CA ALA A 273 9.18 16.46 -6.64
C ALA A 273 9.37 16.09 -5.17
N ALA A 274 10.60 16.19 -4.66
CA ALA A 274 10.86 15.96 -3.25
C ALA A 274 9.85 16.80 -2.44
N PRO A 275 8.97 16.20 -1.62
CA PRO A 275 8.03 16.98 -0.83
C PRO A 275 8.86 17.89 0.06
N SER A 276 8.68 19.19 -0.04
CA SER A 276 9.25 20.14 0.90
C SER A 276 8.60 19.86 2.25
N SER A 277 9.20 19.09 3.15
CA SER A 277 8.60 18.67 4.44
C SER A 277 8.39 19.80 5.47
N GLN A 278 8.35 21.06 5.00
CA GLN A 278 8.29 22.26 5.81
C GLN A 278 6.99 23.03 5.61
N TYR A 279 6.36 23.40 6.71
CA TYR A 279 5.14 24.20 6.82
C TYR A 279 5.52 25.64 7.12
N LYS A 280 5.09 26.61 6.32
CA LYS A 280 5.30 28.04 6.55
C LYS A 280 4.02 28.68 7.07
N VAL A 281 4.10 29.55 8.07
CA VAL A 281 3.00 30.38 8.54
C VAL A 281 3.41 31.84 8.31
N ILE A 282 2.60 32.56 7.55
CA ILE A 282 2.76 33.97 7.21
C ILE A 282 1.67 34.74 7.95
N VAL A 283 2.07 35.64 8.84
CA VAL A 283 1.16 36.51 9.59
C VAL A 283 1.23 37.91 8.99
N GLU A 284 0.08 38.54 8.75
CA GLU A 284 0.06 39.90 8.20
C GLU A 284 0.79 40.88 9.14
N GLY A 285 1.87 41.49 8.64
CA GLY A 285 2.72 42.41 9.40
C GLY A 285 3.81 41.76 10.27
N GLU A 286 4.02 40.43 10.19
CA GLU A 286 5.17 39.74 10.81
C GLU A 286 6.01 38.98 9.77
N GLU A 287 7.17 38.49 10.18
CA GLU A 287 8.03 37.62 9.35
C GLU A 287 7.43 36.22 9.18
N GLU A 288 7.79 35.55 8.08
CA GLU A 288 7.40 34.16 7.83
C GLU A 288 8.05 33.20 8.83
N LYS A 289 7.29 32.18 9.28
CA LYS A 289 7.78 31.19 10.24
C LYS A 289 7.64 29.78 9.70
N VAL A 290 8.71 28.99 9.75
CA VAL A 290 8.79 27.65 9.17
C VAL A 290 8.77 26.58 10.27
N PHE A 291 8.05 25.49 10.04
CA PHE A 291 7.84 24.35 10.94
C PHE A 291 8.10 23.05 10.19
N ASN A 292 8.53 22.01 10.90
CA ASN A 292 8.69 20.67 10.31
C ASN A 292 7.51 19.73 10.66
N ASP A 293 6.58 20.20 11.50
CA ASP A 293 5.42 19.45 11.99
C ASP A 293 4.12 20.22 11.72
N GLU A 294 3.09 19.55 11.19
CA GLU A 294 1.81 20.16 10.82
C GLU A 294 1.06 20.72 12.04
N ARG A 295 1.14 19.99 13.15
CA ARG A 295 0.41 20.34 14.37
C ARG A 295 1.02 21.57 15.03
N GLU A 296 2.35 21.67 15.08
CA GLU A 296 3.04 22.86 15.55
C GLU A 296 2.72 24.09 14.69
N ALA A 297 2.69 23.93 13.36
CA ALA A 297 2.31 25.01 12.45
C ALA A 297 0.85 25.48 12.67
N TYR A 298 -0.07 24.53 12.88
CA TYR A 298 -1.48 24.80 13.14
C TYR A 298 -1.70 25.46 14.51
N GLU A 299 -1.04 24.98 15.57
CA GLU A 299 -1.14 25.55 16.92
C GLU A 299 -0.61 26.99 16.95
N TYR A 300 0.50 27.26 16.24
CA TYR A 300 1.03 28.62 16.09
C TYR A 300 0.08 29.53 15.30
N MET A 301 -0.51 29.04 14.21
CA MET A 301 -1.50 29.78 13.43
C MET A 301 -2.74 30.15 14.28
N GLU A 302 -3.31 29.19 15.02
CA GLU A 302 -4.47 29.42 15.88
C GLU A 302 -4.19 30.42 17.00
N ALA A 303 -2.98 30.39 17.58
CA ALA A 303 -2.55 31.40 18.55
C ALA A 303 -2.56 32.81 17.94
N LYS A 304 -1.99 32.99 16.74
CA LYS A 304 -1.97 34.28 16.04
C LYS A 304 -3.35 34.76 15.61
N ARG A 305 -4.26 33.85 15.31
CA ARG A 305 -5.66 34.17 15.03
C ARG A 305 -6.39 34.69 16.27
N ARG A 306 -6.16 34.10 17.45
CA ARG A 306 -6.74 34.58 18.71
C ARG A 306 -6.27 35.99 19.09
N GLU A 307 -5.09 36.39 18.58
CA GLU A 307 -4.59 37.77 18.66
C GLU A 307 -5.26 38.73 17.65
N GLY A 308 -6.21 38.25 16.83
CA GLY A 308 -6.92 39.05 15.82
C GLY A 308 -6.14 39.27 14.52
N LYS A 309 -5.05 38.52 14.29
CA LYS A 309 -4.22 38.67 13.08
C LYS A 309 -4.71 37.81 11.94
N ARG A 310 -4.52 38.29 10.71
CA ARG A 310 -4.71 37.49 9.50
C ARG A 310 -3.49 36.60 9.27
N VAL A 311 -3.77 35.33 9.00
CA VAL A 311 -2.75 34.29 8.89
C VAL A 311 -2.96 33.49 7.61
N ARG A 312 -1.86 33.14 6.95
CA ARG A 312 -1.78 32.29 5.76
C ARG A 312 -0.77 31.20 6.03
N VAL A 313 -1.11 29.94 5.74
CA VAL A 313 -0.20 28.82 5.96
C VAL A 313 0.20 28.21 4.61
N GLU A 314 1.48 28.08 4.31
CA GLU A 314 1.98 27.33 3.16
C GLU A 314 2.57 26.00 3.61
N VAL A 315 1.85 24.91 3.39
CA VAL A 315 2.32 23.57 3.71
C VAL A 315 3.22 23.01 2.60
N PRO A 316 3.90 21.87 2.82
CA PRO A 316 4.73 21.18 1.82
C PRO A 316 4.25 21.19 0.36
N ASP A 317 2.94 21.34 0.15
CA ASP A 317 2.30 21.41 -1.16
C ASP A 317 1.23 22.54 -1.26
N LYS A 318 1.55 23.72 -0.69
CA LYS A 318 0.95 25.08 -0.84
C LYS A 318 -0.41 25.47 -0.22
N VAL A 319 -0.35 26.72 0.28
CA VAL A 319 -1.30 27.81 0.65
C VAL A 319 -2.72 27.50 1.13
N TYR A 320 -2.98 27.86 2.38
CA TYR A 320 -4.30 28.14 2.95
C TYR A 320 -4.56 29.65 2.95
N PHE A 321 -5.61 30.09 2.26
CA PHE A 321 -6.22 31.40 2.49
C PHE A 321 -7.41 31.21 3.43
N LEU A 322 -7.37 31.86 4.59
CA LEU A 322 -8.54 31.99 5.45
C LEU A 322 -9.07 33.42 5.25
N GLY A 323 -10.31 33.51 4.74
CA GLY A 323 -11.01 34.75 4.46
C GLY A 323 -11.27 35.61 5.71
N THR A 324 -11.68 36.84 5.42
CA THR A 324 -11.70 38.05 6.27
C THR A 324 -12.40 37.96 7.61
#